data_AF-A0A9D6DR59-F1
#
_entry.id   AF-A0A9D6DR59-F1
#
_cell.length_a   1.000
_cell.length_b   1.000
_cell.length_c   1.000
_cell.angle_alpha   90.00
_cell.angle_beta   90.00
_cell.angle_gamma   90.00
#
_symmetry.space_group_name_H-M   'P 1'
#
loop_
_entity.id
_entity.type
_entity.pdbx_description
1 polymer ?
#
loop_
_entity_poly.entity_id
_entity_poly.type
_entity_poly.pdbx_seq_one_letter_code
_entity_poly.pdbx_strand_id
1 'polypeptide(L)'
;MEIYIAIASMLAITFIVWLSNKIFPFKICPICAGISGTWLWVISGLYLGWLDAENWRLFAAMGMGSSIVGIAYQLEKKISNKSLLLWKTLFIPAGFAAMYGALMQKFDILSGGLIFLLIIVTVFLLPVAEKSKQNQTKIQELKNKMKNCC
;
A
#
# COMPACT_ATOMS: atom_id res chain seq x y z
N MET A 1 -24.52 8.97 12.98
CA MET A 1 -24.54 7.51 13.25
C MET A 1 -23.58 6.73 12.35
N GLU A 2 -23.26 7.23 11.15
CA GLU A 2 -22.40 6.54 10.17
C GLU A 2 -20.94 6.36 10.61
N ILE A 3 -20.39 7.27 11.42
CA ILE A 3 -19.05 7.15 12.03
C ILE A 3 -18.92 5.85 12.82
N TYR A 4 -19.93 5.50 13.62
CA TYR A 4 -19.91 4.29 14.43
C TYR A 4 -19.92 3.03 13.56
N ILE A 5 -20.65 3.06 12.44
CA ILE A 5 -20.70 1.95 11.48
C ILE A 5 -19.34 1.80 10.79
N ALA A 6 -18.71 2.90 10.40
CA ALA A 6 -17.38 2.89 9.81
C ALA A 6 -16.32 2.34 10.78
N ILE A 7 -16.33 2.80 12.04
CA ILE A 7 -15.39 2.32 13.08
C ILE A 7 -15.65 0.84 13.40
N ALA A 8 -16.91 0.43 13.55
CA ALA A 8 -17.27 -0.96 13.81
C ALA A 8 -16.84 -1.87 12.64
N SER A 9 -17.01 -1.41 11.40
CA SER A 9 -16.56 -2.13 10.21
C SER A 9 -15.03 -2.26 10.16
N MET A 10 -14.29 -1.17 10.45
CA MET A 10 -12.82 -1.21 10.54
C MET A 10 -12.37 -2.23 11.59
N LEU A 11 -12.94 -2.20 12.79
CA LEU A 11 -12.60 -3.12 13.87
C LEU A 11 -12.95 -4.57 13.51
N ALA A 12 -14.12 -4.81 12.91
CA ALA A 12 -14.55 -6.14 12.49
C ALA A 12 -13.60 -6.72 11.42
N ILE A 13 -13.28 -5.96 10.38
CA ILE A 13 -12.38 -6.41 9.30
C ILE A 13 -10.97 -6.60 9.85
N THR A 14 -10.46 -5.70 10.68
CA THR A 14 -9.14 -5.88 11.32
C THR A 14 -9.11 -7.15 12.17
N PHE A 15 -10.17 -7.45 12.92
CA PHE A 15 -10.24 -8.66 13.74
C PHE A 15 -10.29 -9.93 12.90
N ILE A 16 -11.08 -9.95 11.82
CA ILE A 16 -11.15 -11.06 10.87
C ILE A 16 -9.79 -11.30 10.21
N VAL A 17 -9.13 -10.23 9.73
CA VAL A 17 -7.82 -10.37 9.09
C VAL A 17 -6.77 -10.82 10.11
N TRP A 18 -6.82 -10.30 11.35
CA TRP A 18 -5.91 -10.75 12.41
C TRP A 18 -6.06 -12.26 12.68
N LEU A 19 -7.29 -12.76 12.70
CA LEU A 19 -7.57 -14.18 12.86
C LEU A 19 -7.07 -15.01 11.65
N SER A 20 -7.31 -14.53 10.43
CA SER A 20 -6.83 -15.17 9.20
C SER A 20 -5.30 -15.16 9.09
N ASN A 21 -4.62 -14.13 9.59
CA ASN A 21 -3.16 -14.03 9.63
C ASN A 21 -2.53 -15.09 10.56
N LYS A 22 -3.30 -15.62 11.51
CA LYS A 22 -2.88 -16.72 12.37
C LYS A 22 -2.95 -18.07 11.64
N ILE A 23 -3.73 -18.15 10.56
CA ILE A 23 -3.97 -19.38 9.78
C ILE A 23 -3.16 -19.36 8.48
N PHE A 24 -3.00 -18.21 7.82
CA PHE A 24 -2.27 -18.07 6.56
C PHE A 24 -0.79 -17.68 6.77
N PRO A 25 0.14 -18.18 5.92
CA PRO A 25 1.57 -17.87 5.99
C PRO A 25 1.93 -16.44 5.53
N PHE A 26 0.99 -15.69 4.96
CA PHE A 26 1.21 -14.32 4.48
C PHE A 26 1.00 -13.31 5.61
N LYS A 27 2.07 -12.83 6.22
CA LYS A 27 2.02 -11.81 7.29
C LYS A 27 1.64 -10.43 6.71
N ILE A 28 0.35 -10.19 6.48
CA ILE A 28 -0.18 -8.88 6.07
C ILE A 28 -0.50 -8.09 7.34
N CYS A 29 -0.25 -6.78 7.38
CA CYS A 29 -0.63 -5.97 8.55
C CYS A 29 -2.17 -5.93 8.69
N PRO A 30 -2.76 -6.46 9.77
CA PRO A 30 -4.21 -6.55 9.93
C PRO A 30 -4.90 -5.18 9.93
N ILE A 31 -4.20 -4.16 10.43
CA ILE A 31 -4.67 -2.77 10.45
C ILE A 31 -4.69 -2.20 9.03
N CYS A 32 -3.63 -2.44 8.24
CA CYS A 32 -3.59 -1.99 6.85
C CYS A 32 -4.71 -2.64 6.02
N ALA A 33 -4.92 -3.95 6.19
CA ALA A 33 -5.99 -4.67 5.51
C ALA A 33 -7.40 -4.22 5.97
N GLY A 34 -7.56 -3.92 7.27
CA GLY A 34 -8.82 -3.40 7.81
C GLY A 34 -9.19 -2.05 7.22
N ILE A 35 -8.26 -1.09 7.27
CA ILE A 35 -8.47 0.25 6.70
C ILE A 35 -8.70 0.14 5.19
N SER A 36 -7.87 -0.62 4.47
CA SER A 36 -7.98 -0.77 3.01
C SER A 36 -9.28 -1.44 2.58
N GLY A 37 -9.67 -2.50 3.29
CA GLY A 37 -10.89 -3.24 3.03
C GLY A 37 -12.13 -2.40 3.31
N THR A 38 -12.10 -1.59 4.38
CA THR A 38 -13.24 -0.74 4.75
C THR A 38 -13.52 0.31 3.68
N TRP A 39 -12.51 1.07 3.24
CA TRP A 39 -12.77 2.10 2.22
C TRP A 39 -13.08 1.49 0.85
N LEU A 40 -12.49 0.35 0.49
CA LEU A 40 -12.83 -0.38 -0.73
C LEU A 40 -14.31 -0.80 -0.72
N TRP A 41 -14.78 -1.35 0.40
CA TRP A 41 -16.17 -1.73 0.58
C TRP A 41 -17.12 -0.53 0.43
N VAL A 42 -16.77 0.59 1.07
CA VAL A 42 -17.54 1.84 0.98
C VAL A 42 -17.58 2.37 -0.46
N ILE A 43 -16.46 2.36 -1.18
CA ILE A 43 -16.44 2.76 -2.60
C ILE A 43 -17.32 1.84 -3.43
N SER A 44 -17.24 0.52 -3.26
CA SER A 44 -18.09 -0.40 -4.00
C SER A 44 -19.58 -0.13 -3.76
N GLY A 45 -19.97 0.14 -2.51
CA GLY A 45 -21.34 0.50 -2.18
C GLY A 45 -21.79 1.87 -2.71
N LEU A 46 -20.87 2.84 -2.81
CA LEU A 46 -21.09 4.12 -3.49
C LEU A 46 -21.35 3.92 -5.00
N TYR A 47 -20.56 3.08 -5.67
CA TYR A 47 -20.75 2.77 -7.09
C TYR A 47 -22.06 2.03 -7.39
N LEU A 48 -22.54 1.22 -6.44
CA LEU A 48 -23.81 0.50 -6.53
C LEU A 48 -25.03 1.36 -6.15
N GLY A 49 -24.81 2.60 -5.69
CA GLY A 49 -25.88 3.50 -5.24
C GLY A 49 -26.55 3.08 -3.93
N TRP A 50 -25.91 2.18 -3.15
CA TRP A 50 -26.45 1.67 -1.88
C TRP A 50 -26.12 2.58 -0.69
N LEU A 51 -25.16 3.49 -0.84
CA LEU A 51 -24.73 4.39 0.23
C LEU A 51 -24.76 5.85 -0.24
N ASP A 52 -25.16 6.74 0.66
CA ASP A 52 -25.21 8.18 0.42
C ASP A 52 -23.82 8.76 0.14
N ALA A 53 -23.68 9.41 -1.01
CA ALA A 53 -22.40 9.91 -1.49
C ALA A 53 -21.80 11.04 -0.65
N GLU A 54 -22.63 11.79 0.07
CA GLU A 54 -22.20 12.99 0.79
C GLU A 54 -21.39 12.65 2.05
N ASN A 55 -21.87 11.69 2.85
CA ASN A 55 -21.20 11.31 4.10
C ASN A 55 -20.10 10.27 3.89
N TRP A 56 -20.34 9.29 3.01
CA TRP A 56 -19.46 8.13 2.86
C TRP A 56 -18.23 8.40 1.99
N ARG A 57 -18.28 9.40 1.09
CA ARG A 57 -17.09 9.85 0.34
C ARG A 57 -15.97 10.33 1.25
N LEU A 58 -16.31 11.03 2.32
CA LEU A 58 -15.32 11.62 3.21
C LEU A 58 -14.55 10.53 3.98
N PHE A 59 -15.25 9.50 4.47
CA PHE A 59 -14.61 8.32 5.07
C PHE A 59 -13.73 7.57 4.07
N ALA A 60 -14.21 7.36 2.85
CA ALA A 60 -13.43 6.71 1.79
C ALA A 60 -12.16 7.51 1.46
N ALA A 61 -12.25 8.84 1.35
CA ALA A 61 -11.11 9.71 1.09
C ALA A 61 -10.07 9.66 2.22
N MET A 62 -10.50 9.71 3.48
CA MET A 62 -9.60 9.59 4.64
C MET A 62 -8.92 8.21 4.70
N GLY A 63 -9.66 7.14 4.40
CA GLY A 63 -9.14 5.77 4.32
C GLY A 63 -8.13 5.56 3.19
N MET A 64 -8.39 6.16 2.01
CA MET A 64 -7.47 6.14 0.89
C MET A 64 -6.17 6.88 1.20
N GLY A 65 -6.26 8.08 1.78
CA GLY A 65 -5.09 8.87 2.16
C GLY A 65 -4.16 8.13 3.14
N SER A 66 -4.74 7.55 4.19
CA SER A 66 -3.97 6.75 5.16
C SER A 66 -3.35 5.49 4.54
N SER A 67 -4.04 4.85 3.59
CA SER A 67 -3.51 3.68 2.86
C SER A 67 -2.32 4.04 1.98
N ILE A 68 -2.39 5.15 1.23
CA ILE A 68 -1.29 5.64 0.37
C ILE A 68 -0.04 5.89 1.21
N VAL A 69 -0.20 6.61 2.32
CA VAL A 69 0.92 6.93 3.22
C VAL A 69 1.50 5.65 3.82
N GLY A 70 0.66 4.73 4.31
CA GLY A 70 1.11 3.45 4.86
C GLY A 70 1.91 2.62 3.85
N ILE A 71 1.45 2.57 2.59
CA ILE A 71 2.16 1.89 1.50
C ILE A 71 3.49 2.59 1.21
N ALA A 72 3.50 3.93 1.12
CA ALA A 72 4.71 4.71 0.87
C ALA A 72 5.82 4.41 1.88
N TYR A 73 5.48 4.37 3.17
CA TYR A 73 6.40 4.04 4.28
C TYR A 73 6.81 2.56 4.30
N GLN A 74 5.94 1.64 3.88
CA GLN A 74 6.33 0.23 3.77
C GLN A 74 7.31 -0.02 2.61
N LEU A 75 7.11 0.64 1.47
CA LEU A 75 8.03 0.53 0.33
C LEU A 75 9.34 1.25 0.60
N GLU A 76 9.32 2.35 1.35
CA GLU A 76 10.52 3.06 1.79
C GLU A 76 11.54 2.13 2.48
N LYS A 77 11.11 1.18 3.31
CA LYS A 77 12.01 0.24 3.98
C LYS A 77 12.82 -0.62 3.02
N LYS A 78 12.36 -0.76 1.78
CA LYS A 78 13.07 -1.48 0.72
C LYS A 78 13.98 -0.55 -0.08
N ILE A 79 13.81 0.77 -0.04
CA ILE A 79 14.53 1.71 -0.89
C ILE A 79 15.87 2.11 -0.26
N SER A 80 16.89 2.30 -1.11
CA SER A 80 18.22 2.73 -0.68
C SER A 80 18.20 4.17 -0.16
N ASN A 81 18.94 4.42 0.92
CA ASN A 81 18.88 5.65 1.73
C ASN A 81 19.02 6.99 0.95
N LYS A 82 19.70 6.98 -0.21
CA LYS A 82 20.02 8.19 -0.99
C LYS A 82 18.81 8.81 -1.72
N SER A 83 17.72 8.08 -1.90
CA SER A 83 16.55 8.53 -2.70
C SER A 83 15.24 8.57 -1.91
N LEU A 84 15.33 8.46 -0.59
CA LEU A 84 14.19 8.28 0.31
C LEU A 84 13.28 9.51 0.41
N LEU A 85 13.85 10.72 0.39
CA LEU A 85 13.07 11.96 0.36
C LEU A 85 12.34 12.13 -0.98
N LEU A 86 13.03 11.90 -2.10
CA LEU A 86 12.44 11.99 -3.44
C LEU A 86 11.29 10.99 -3.61
N TRP A 87 11.45 9.77 -3.08
CA TRP A 87 10.39 8.77 -3.07
C TRP A 87 9.11 9.28 -2.40
N LYS A 88 9.20 9.85 -1.18
CA LYS A 88 8.03 10.37 -0.46
C LYS A 88 7.37 11.52 -1.21
N THR A 89 8.18 12.45 -1.70
CA THR A 89 7.70 13.66 -2.40
C THR A 89 7.02 13.32 -3.73
N LEU A 90 7.43 12.26 -4.42
CA LEU A 90 6.79 11.86 -5.68
C LEU A 90 5.61 10.90 -5.46
N PHE A 91 5.81 9.88 -4.61
CA PHE A 91 4.84 8.79 -4.45
C PHE A 91 3.58 9.23 -3.70
N ILE A 92 3.70 10.06 -2.66
CA ILE A 92 2.54 10.47 -1.85
C ILE A 92 1.59 11.34 -2.68
N PRO A 93 2.01 12.46 -3.31
CA PRO A 93 1.12 13.28 -4.12
C PRO A 93 0.56 12.54 -5.33
N ALA A 94 1.37 11.71 -6.00
CA ALA A 94 0.91 10.86 -7.10
C ALA A 94 -0.18 9.88 -6.64
N GLY A 95 0.01 9.26 -5.47
CA GLY A 95 -0.97 8.37 -4.84
C GLY A 95 -2.29 9.07 -4.56
N PHE A 96 -2.23 10.25 -3.96
CA PHE A 96 -3.43 11.06 -3.68
C PHE A 96 -4.14 11.47 -4.97
N ALA A 97 -3.41 11.89 -6.01
CA ALA A 97 -4.01 12.26 -7.29
C ALA A 97 -4.72 11.07 -7.97
N ALA A 98 -4.09 9.89 -7.95
CA ALA A 98 -4.68 8.67 -8.51
C ALA A 98 -5.96 8.26 -7.76
N MET A 99 -5.93 8.27 -6.42
CA MET A 99 -7.10 7.93 -5.61
C MET A 99 -8.22 8.97 -5.71
N TYR A 100 -7.88 10.25 -5.87
CA TYR A 100 -8.87 11.28 -6.16
C TYR A 100 -9.55 11.06 -7.52
N GLY A 101 -8.78 10.67 -8.55
CA GLY A 101 -9.32 10.25 -9.84
C GLY A 101 -10.29 9.06 -9.71
N ALA A 102 -9.94 8.07 -8.88
CA ALA A 102 -10.81 6.93 -8.57
C ALA A 102 -12.13 7.39 -7.92
N LEU A 103 -12.05 8.24 -6.89
CA LEU A 103 -13.23 8.71 -6.15
C LEU A 103 -14.17 9.59 -7.00
N MET A 104 -13.62 10.32 -7.97
CA MET A 104 -14.38 11.17 -8.89
C MET A 104 -14.85 10.43 -10.15
N GLN A 105 -14.62 9.12 -10.27
CA GLN A 105 -14.98 8.30 -11.43
C GLN A 105 -14.39 8.85 -12.75
N LYS A 106 -13.27 9.57 -12.68
CA LYS A 106 -12.55 10.08 -13.85
C LYS A 106 -11.48 9.08 -14.27
N PHE A 107 -11.86 8.14 -15.13
CA PHE A 107 -10.99 7.08 -15.62
C PHE A 107 -9.73 7.58 -16.33
N ASP A 108 -9.79 8.76 -16.96
CA ASP A 108 -8.62 9.41 -17.59
C ASP A 108 -7.53 9.77 -16.57
N ILE A 109 -7.94 10.32 -15.43
CA ILE A 109 -7.02 10.71 -14.34
C ILE A 109 -6.53 9.47 -13.59
N LEU A 110 -7.42 8.49 -13.39
CA LEU A 110 -7.10 7.22 -12.74
C LEU A 110 -6.00 6.47 -13.48
N SER A 111 -6.16 6.28 -14.80
CA SER A 111 -5.23 5.53 -15.63
C SER A 111 -3.85 6.19 -15.66
N GLY A 112 -3.79 7.50 -15.89
CA GLY A 112 -2.55 8.27 -15.87
C GLY A 112 -1.84 8.19 -14.51
N GLY A 113 -2.59 8.35 -13.41
CA GLY A 113 -2.05 8.26 -12.06
C GLY A 113 -1.50 6.87 -11.71
N LEU A 114 -2.21 5.80 -12.12
CA LEU A 114 -1.79 4.42 -11.88
C LEU A 114 -0.50 4.08 -12.63
N ILE A 115 -0.41 4.47 -13.91
CA ILE A 115 0.78 4.28 -14.73
C ILE A 115 1.97 5.03 -14.12
N PHE A 116 1.76 6.28 -13.72
CA PHE A 116 2.81 7.09 -13.09
C PHE A 116 3.33 6.46 -11.78
N LEU A 117 2.43 5.96 -10.93
CA LEU A 117 2.81 5.22 -9.72
C LEU A 117 3.60 3.95 -10.05
N LEU A 118 3.19 3.20 -11.09
CA LEU A 118 3.87 1.98 -11.51
C LEU A 118 5.30 2.28 -12.00
N ILE A 119 5.48 3.37 -12.75
CA ILE A 119 6.80 3.86 -13.18
C ILE A 119 7.64 4.23 -11.97
N ILE A 120 7.10 4.98 -11.01
CA ILE A 120 7.84 5.36 -9.79
C ILE A 120 8.30 4.13 -9.02
N VAL A 121 7.39 3.17 -8.77
CA VAL A 121 7.69 1.92 -8.06
C VAL A 121 8.78 1.14 -8.77
N THR A 122 8.66 0.95 -10.08
CA THR A 122 9.64 0.19 -10.86
C THR A 122 11.00 0.87 -10.83
N VAL A 123 11.09 2.17 -11.15
CA VAL A 123 12.35 2.92 -11.19
C VAL A 123 13.08 2.91 -9.84
N PHE A 124 12.36 2.99 -8.72
CA PHE A 124 12.99 3.01 -7.39
C PHE A 124 13.23 1.62 -6.77
N LEU A 125 12.44 0.60 -7.10
CA LEU A 125 12.60 -0.76 -6.55
C LEU A 125 13.50 -1.66 -7.41
N LEU A 126 13.59 -1.47 -8.74
CA LEU A 126 14.51 -2.25 -9.59
C LEU A 126 15.98 -2.16 -9.14
N PRO A 127 16.54 -0.96 -8.86
CA PRO A 127 17.95 -0.83 -8.44
C PRO A 127 18.23 -1.49 -7.09
N VAL A 128 17.22 -1.58 -6.22
CA VAL A 128 17.29 -2.27 -4.94
C VAL A 128 17.31 -3.78 -5.13
N ALA A 129 16.44 -4.31 -5.99
CA ALA A 129 16.34 -5.74 -6.24
C ALA A 129 17.66 -6.28 -6.82
N GLU A 130 18.31 -5.53 -7.71
CA GLU A 130 19.64 -5.85 -8.24
C GLU A 130 20.72 -5.84 -7.16
N LYS A 131 20.78 -4.79 -6.32
CA LYS A 131 21.76 -4.71 -5.22
C LYS A 131 21.56 -5.83 -4.19
N SER A 132 20.32 -6.19 -3.89
CA SER A 132 19.99 -7.29 -2.98
C SER A 132 20.50 -8.63 -3.52
N LYS A 133 20.28 -8.91 -4.81
CA LYS A 133 20.83 -10.11 -5.47
C LYS A 133 22.36 -10.14 -5.41
N GLN A 134 23.02 -9.04 -5.74
CA GLN A 134 24.49 -8.95 -5.74
C GLN A 134 25.10 -9.16 -4.35
N ASN A 135 24.46 -8.62 -3.30
CA ASN A 135 24.91 -8.84 -1.93
C ASN A 135 24.70 -10.29 -1.47
N GLN A 136 23.61 -10.93 -1.87
CA GLN A 136 23.39 -12.35 -1.58
C GLN A 136 24.46 -13.23 -2.24
N THR A 137 24.83 -12.98 -3.50
CA THR A 137 25.92 -13.73 -4.16
C THR A 137 27.25 -13.54 -3.44
N LYS A 138 27.57 -12.31 -3.03
CA LYS A 138 28.78 -12.03 -2.23
C LYS A 138 28.79 -12.74 -0.87
N ILE A 139 27.66 -12.75 -0.16
CA ILE A 139 27.54 -13.45 1.13
C ILE A 139 27.67 -14.96 0.94
N GLN A 140 27.10 -15.52 -0.14
CA GLN A 140 27.23 -16.93 -0.49
C GLN A 140 28.69 -17.30 -0.82
N GLU A 141 29.40 -16.43 -1.54
CA GLU A 141 30.81 -16.59 -1.87
C GLU A 141 31.70 -16.53 -0.60
N LEU A 142 31.44 -15.59 0.31
CA LEU A 142 32.10 -15.50 1.63
C LEU A 142 31.84 -16.75 2.48
N LYS A 143 30.60 -17.27 2.50
CA LYS A 143 30.24 -18.50 3.21
C LYS A 143 30.96 -19.72 2.64
N ASN A 144 31.15 -19.78 1.32
CA ASN A 144 31.93 -20.84 0.67
C ASN A 144 33.43 -20.72 0.98
N LYS A 145 34.00 -19.50 1.01
CA LYS A 145 35.39 -19.29 1.42
C LYS A 145 35.64 -19.70 2.87
N MET A 146 34.70 -19.41 3.78
CA MET A 146 34.77 -19.85 5.18
C MET A 146 34.70 -21.37 5.35
N LYS A 147 33.93 -22.08 4.50
CA LYS A 147 33.86 -23.55 4.53
C LYS A 147 35.14 -24.23 4.07
N ASN A 148 35.93 -23.58 3.22
CA ASN A 148 37.21 -24.10 2.73
C ASN A 148 38.41 -23.76 3.65
N CYS A 149 38.17 -23.08 4.77
CA CYS A 149 39.18 -22.77 5.78
C CYS A 149 39.11 -23.67 7.04
N CYS A 150 38.31 -24.75 7.00
CA CYS A 150 38.29 -25.82 8.01
C CYS A 150 38.63 -27.15 7.37
#